data_AF-A0A090KG81-F1
#
_entry.id   AF-A0A090KG81-F1
#
_cell.length_a   1.000
_cell.length_b   1.000
_cell.length_c   1.000
_cell.angle_alpha   90.00
_cell.angle_beta   90.00
_cell.angle_gamma   90.00
#
_symmetry.space_group_name_H-M   'P 1'
#
loop_
_entity.id
_entity.type
_entity.pdbx_description
1 polymer ?
#
loop_
_entity_poly.entity_id
_entity_poly.type
_entity_poly.pdbx_seq_one_letter_code
_entity_poly.pdbx_strand_id
1 'polypeptide(L)'
;MIQAKNSELYFCMEILRAIGGVEKLRVGWMRDLGLARLAALAPLVLEQAVAGDQTARRIRDRAVEHLAALISVIAGPDTPLFAGGGLVSPLRLLLSKKAGRPVLEPNGDALNRVLARRDRASAEGTGASFR
;
A
#
# COMPACT_ATOMS: atom_id res chain seq x y z
N MET A 1 22.76 -10.82 -20.82
CA MET A 1 22.06 -11.79 -19.93
C MET A 1 22.71 -11.98 -18.55
N ILE A 2 23.89 -11.42 -18.26
CA ILE A 2 24.62 -11.65 -16.98
C ILE A 2 24.19 -10.67 -15.86
N GLN A 3 23.76 -9.45 -16.19
CA GLN A 3 23.40 -8.45 -15.16
C GLN A 3 22.14 -8.78 -14.34
N ALA A 4 21.14 -9.45 -14.93
CA ALA A 4 19.87 -9.72 -14.24
C ALA A 4 19.98 -10.75 -13.10
N LYS A 5 20.87 -11.75 -13.23
CA LYS A 5 21.12 -12.72 -12.15
C LYS A 5 21.86 -12.10 -10.97
N ASN A 6 22.73 -11.12 -11.24
CA ASN A 6 23.46 -10.44 -10.19
C ASN A 6 22.52 -9.54 -9.36
N SER A 7 21.60 -8.80 -10.00
CA SER A 7 20.66 -7.93 -9.27
C SER A 7 19.70 -8.70 -8.35
N GLU A 8 19.17 -9.84 -8.81
CA GLU A 8 18.25 -10.66 -8.00
C GLU A 8 18.92 -11.19 -6.73
N LEU A 9 20.18 -11.63 -6.83
CA LEU A 9 20.97 -12.07 -5.68
C LEU A 9 21.23 -10.91 -4.70
N TYR A 10 21.50 -9.70 -5.20
CA TYR A 10 21.67 -8.51 -4.36
C TYR A 10 20.40 -8.16 -3.59
N PHE A 11 19.23 -8.15 -4.25
CA PHE A 11 17.97 -7.82 -3.59
C PHE A 11 17.63 -8.83 -2.48
N CYS A 12 17.77 -10.13 -2.74
CA CYS A 12 17.55 -11.15 -1.72
C CYS A 12 18.49 -10.96 -0.51
N MET A 13 19.75 -10.62 -0.75
CA MET A 13 20.71 -10.36 0.34
C MET A 13 20.37 -9.11 1.16
N GLU A 14 19.87 -8.04 0.54
CA GLU A 14 19.42 -6.85 1.27
C GLU A 14 18.18 -7.13 2.13
N ILE A 15 17.22 -7.91 1.61
CA ILE A 15 16.07 -8.37 2.39
C ILE A 15 16.53 -9.23 3.57
N LEU A 16 17.44 -10.19 3.33
CA LEU A 16 18.03 -11.03 4.37
C LEU A 16 18.71 -10.19 5.46
N ARG A 17 19.44 -9.15 5.07
CA ARG A 17 20.09 -8.24 6.02
C ARG A 17 19.05 -7.48 6.85
N ALA A 18 17.99 -6.97 6.22
CA ALA A 18 16.93 -6.21 6.89
C ALA A 18 16.15 -7.05 7.92
N ILE A 19 15.98 -8.35 7.68
CA ILE A 19 15.31 -9.26 8.61
C ILE A 19 16.22 -9.81 9.72
N GLY A 20 17.52 -9.48 9.71
CA GLY A 20 18.48 -9.91 10.73
C GLY A 20 19.26 -11.18 10.37
N GLY A 21 19.38 -11.50 9.08
CA GLY A 21 20.16 -12.62 8.55
C GLY A 21 19.37 -13.90 8.31
N VAL A 22 20.03 -14.88 7.68
CA VAL A 22 19.43 -16.18 7.30
C VAL A 22 18.96 -16.98 8.52
N GLU A 23 19.62 -16.85 9.68
CA GLU A 23 19.21 -17.52 10.92
C GLU A 23 17.80 -17.15 11.38
N LYS A 24 17.35 -15.94 11.05
CA LYS A 24 15.99 -15.48 11.35
C LYS A 24 14.95 -16.07 10.40
N LEU A 25 15.32 -16.73 9.29
CA LEU A 25 14.39 -17.38 8.35
C LEU A 25 13.89 -18.77 8.76
N ARG A 26 14.22 -19.24 9.98
CA ARG A 26 13.68 -20.52 10.48
C ARG A 26 12.15 -20.57 10.40
N VAL A 27 11.61 -21.80 10.39
CA VAL A 27 10.15 -22.04 10.38
C VAL A 27 9.48 -21.21 11.47
N GLY A 28 8.58 -20.31 11.07
CA GLY A 28 7.91 -19.36 11.97
C GLY A 28 8.37 -17.89 11.85
N TRP A 29 9.39 -17.59 11.03
CA TRP A 29 9.95 -16.23 10.95
C TRP A 29 8.94 -15.11 10.67
N MET A 30 7.93 -15.34 9.82
CA MET A 30 6.89 -14.34 9.56
C MET A 30 6.03 -14.06 10.80
N ARG A 31 5.84 -15.05 11.68
CA ARG A 31 5.16 -14.90 12.97
C ARG A 31 5.98 -14.04 13.91
N ASP A 32 7.30 -14.22 13.91
CA ASP A 32 8.22 -13.58 14.85
C ASP A 32 8.67 -12.18 14.40
N LEU A 33 8.67 -11.89 13.09
CA LEU A 33 9.07 -10.59 12.55
C LEU A 33 8.06 -9.49 12.91
N GLY A 34 6.77 -9.84 12.97
CA GLY A 34 5.66 -8.92 13.22
C GLY A 34 5.27 -8.08 11.99
N LEU A 35 3.99 -7.68 11.92
CA LEU A 35 3.42 -6.95 10.78
C LEU A 35 4.13 -5.61 10.51
N ALA A 36 4.50 -4.87 11.55
CA ALA A 36 5.17 -3.58 11.42
C ALA A 36 6.55 -3.70 10.76
N ARG A 37 7.34 -4.71 11.15
CA ARG A 37 8.68 -4.92 10.60
C ARG A 37 8.63 -5.48 9.18
N LEU A 38 7.62 -6.29 8.87
CA LEU A 38 7.36 -6.71 7.49
C LEU A 38 6.97 -5.52 6.61
N ALA A 39 6.07 -4.65 7.09
CA ALA A 39 5.68 -3.44 6.38
C ALA A 39 6.86 -2.47 6.16
N ALA A 40 7.82 -2.43 7.10
CA ALA A 40 9.04 -1.63 6.97
C ALA A 40 9.97 -2.08 5.83
N LEU A 41 9.77 -3.27 5.24
CA LEU A 41 10.50 -3.71 4.04
C LEU A 41 9.95 -3.10 2.75
N ALA A 42 8.73 -2.56 2.77
CA ALA A 42 8.07 -2.07 1.57
C ALA A 42 8.85 -0.96 0.82
N PRO A 43 9.47 0.03 1.48
CA PRO A 43 10.32 1.02 0.79
C PRO A 43 11.47 0.37 0.01
N LEU A 44 12.20 -0.56 0.62
CA LEU A 44 13.30 -1.29 -0.03
C LEU A 44 12.81 -2.05 -1.28
N VAL A 45 11.67 -2.73 -1.19
CA VAL A 45 11.08 -3.43 -2.35
C VAL A 45 10.76 -2.44 -3.47
N LEU A 46 10.19 -1.27 -3.14
CA LEU A 46 9.83 -0.27 -4.15
C LEU A 46 11.07 0.35 -4.82
N GLU A 47 12.08 0.69 -4.03
CA GLU A 47 13.36 1.22 -4.52
C GLU A 47 14.04 0.23 -5.48
N GLN A 48 14.10 -1.04 -5.11
CA GLN A 48 14.73 -2.08 -5.93
C GLN A 48 13.91 -2.38 -7.19
N ALA A 49 12.59 -2.29 -7.13
CA ALA A 49 11.72 -2.43 -8.29
C ALA A 49 11.95 -1.29 -9.31
N VAL A 50 12.20 -0.06 -8.83
CA VAL A 50 12.58 1.10 -9.66
C VAL A 50 13.98 0.89 -10.24
N ALA A 51 14.94 0.42 -9.44
CA ALA A 51 16.31 0.13 -9.87
C ALA A 51 16.41 -0.99 -10.92
N GLY A 52 15.34 -1.77 -11.10
CA GLY A 52 15.24 -2.76 -12.16
C GLY A 52 15.26 -4.20 -11.70
N ASP A 53 15.31 -4.45 -10.39
CA ASP A 53 15.29 -5.80 -9.87
C ASP A 53 13.98 -6.53 -10.22
N GLN A 54 14.13 -7.70 -10.83
CA GLN A 54 13.01 -8.44 -11.39
C GLN A 54 12.13 -9.07 -10.29
N THR A 55 12.72 -9.47 -9.16
CA THR A 55 11.98 -10.03 -8.04
C THR A 55 11.20 -8.94 -7.31
N ALA A 56 11.82 -7.80 -7.04
CA ALA A 56 11.18 -6.64 -6.46
C ALA A 56 10.02 -6.14 -7.34
N ARG A 57 10.21 -6.07 -8.67
CA ARG A 57 9.14 -5.77 -9.63
C ARG A 57 7.98 -6.75 -9.52
N ARG A 58 8.25 -8.06 -9.49
CA ARG A 58 7.20 -9.08 -9.34
C ARG A 58 6.42 -8.92 -8.04
N ILE A 59 7.07 -8.61 -6.92
CA ILE A 59 6.40 -8.37 -5.63
C ILE A 59 5.48 -7.16 -5.72
N ARG A 60 6.00 -6.02 -6.22
CA ARG A 60 5.23 -4.79 -6.42
C ARG A 60 4.03 -5.02 -7.34
N ASP A 61 4.25 -5.66 -8.49
CA ASP A 61 3.21 -5.84 -9.50
C ASP A 61 2.11 -6.77 -8.99
N ARG A 62 2.45 -7.85 -8.26
CA ARG A 62 1.46 -8.70 -7.58
C ARG A 62 0.66 -7.95 -6.52
N ALA A 63 1.32 -7.08 -5.74
CA ALA A 63 0.60 -6.26 -4.76
C ALA A 63 -0.42 -5.33 -5.45
N VAL A 64 -0.04 -4.70 -6.56
CA VAL A 64 -0.96 -3.89 -7.39
C VAL A 64 -2.10 -4.73 -7.94
N GLU A 65 -1.84 -5.96 -8.39
CA GLU A 65 -2.86 -6.89 -8.88
C GLU A 65 -3.88 -7.25 -7.81
N HIS A 66 -3.44 -7.57 -6.60
CA HIS A 66 -4.35 -7.86 -5.50
C HIS A 66 -5.21 -6.66 -5.12
N LEU A 67 -4.64 -5.45 -5.09
CA LEU A 67 -5.39 -4.23 -4.83
C LEU A 67 -6.42 -3.94 -5.93
N ALA A 68 -6.03 -4.10 -7.21
CA ALA A 68 -6.95 -3.90 -8.34
C ALA A 68 -8.09 -4.93 -8.34
N ALA A 69 -7.79 -6.20 -8.01
CA ALA A 69 -8.80 -7.22 -7.84
C ALA A 69 -9.78 -6.86 -6.71
N LEU A 70 -9.28 -6.41 -5.56
CA LEU A 70 -10.13 -5.94 -4.47
C LEU A 70 -11.04 -4.79 -4.92
N ILE A 71 -10.48 -3.78 -5.59
CA ILE A 71 -11.24 -2.65 -6.16
C ILE A 71 -12.37 -3.15 -7.07
N SER A 72 -12.11 -4.14 -7.94
CA SER A 72 -13.10 -4.67 -8.87
C SER A 72 -14.30 -5.34 -8.17
N VAL A 73 -14.11 -5.83 -6.95
CA VAL A 73 -15.16 -6.46 -6.14
C VAL A 73 -15.97 -5.41 -5.38
N ILE A 74 -15.33 -4.35 -4.88
CA ILE A 74 -15.97 -3.40 -3.97
C ILE A 74 -16.52 -2.13 -4.65
N ALA A 75 -16.08 -1.82 -5.87
CA ALA A 75 -16.41 -0.59 -6.56
C ALA A 75 -17.03 -0.86 -7.94
N GLY A 76 -18.18 -0.24 -8.22
CA GLY A 76 -18.83 -0.32 -9.51
C GLY A 76 -18.07 0.46 -10.60
N PRO A 77 -18.37 0.28 -11.89
CA PRO A 77 -17.67 0.89 -13.02
C PRO A 77 -17.45 2.41 -12.95
N ASP A 78 -18.43 3.13 -12.41
CA ASP A 78 -18.42 4.60 -12.35
C ASP A 78 -18.12 5.16 -10.96
N THR A 79 -17.81 4.28 -9.99
CA THR A 79 -17.49 4.70 -8.62
C THR A 79 -16.11 5.38 -8.60
N PRO A 80 -16.01 6.64 -8.12
CA PRO A 80 -14.73 7.31 -7.94
C PRO A 80 -13.86 6.57 -6.92
N LEU A 81 -12.60 6.36 -7.25
CA LEU A 81 -11.65 5.65 -6.40
C LEU A 81 -10.73 6.63 -5.68
N PHE A 82 -10.77 6.61 -4.36
CA PHE A 82 -9.85 7.36 -3.51
C PHE A 82 -9.05 6.38 -2.67
N ALA A 83 -7.73 6.53 -2.66
CA ALA A 83 -6.84 5.69 -1.86
C ALA A 83 -5.83 6.56 -1.10
N GLY A 84 -5.65 6.27 0.18
CA GLY A 84 -4.72 6.97 1.06
C GLY A 84 -3.74 6.01 1.73
N GLY A 85 -2.65 6.57 2.26
CA GLY A 85 -1.59 5.84 2.96
C GLY A 85 -0.24 5.90 2.24
N GLY A 86 0.84 5.65 3.00
CA GLY A 86 2.22 5.84 2.52
C GLY A 86 2.61 5.01 1.30
N LEU A 87 1.95 3.87 1.07
CA LEU A 87 2.20 3.01 -0.08
C LEU A 87 1.36 3.36 -1.32
N VAL A 88 0.33 4.18 -1.18
CA VAL A 88 -0.53 4.51 -2.33
C VAL A 88 0.19 5.46 -3.28
N SER A 89 0.88 6.48 -2.75
CA SER A 89 1.60 7.46 -3.57
C SER A 89 2.55 6.80 -4.59
N PRO A 90 3.49 5.92 -4.21
CA PRO A 90 4.38 5.26 -5.16
C PRO A 90 3.69 4.25 -6.09
N LEU A 91 2.50 3.75 -5.73
CA LEU A 91 1.78 2.75 -6.51
C LEU A 91 0.66 3.34 -7.38
N ARG A 92 0.28 4.59 -7.19
CA ARG A 92 -0.95 5.19 -7.75
C ARG A 92 -1.04 5.05 -9.27
N LEU A 93 0.04 5.32 -9.99
CA LEU A 93 0.06 5.22 -11.44
C LEU A 93 -0.17 3.78 -11.90
N LEU A 94 0.53 2.82 -11.30
CA LEU A 94 0.40 1.40 -11.62
C LEU A 94 -1.00 0.88 -11.27
N LEU A 95 -1.52 1.28 -10.12
CA LEU A 95 -2.84 0.89 -9.66
C LEU A 95 -3.95 1.48 -10.55
N SER A 96 -3.83 2.74 -10.95
CA SER A 96 -4.77 3.38 -11.88
C SER A 96 -4.79 2.67 -13.24
N LYS A 97 -3.60 2.33 -13.75
CA LYS A 97 -3.47 1.57 -15.00
C LYS A 97 -4.12 0.18 -14.88
N LYS A 98 -3.87 -0.54 -13.77
CA LYS A 98 -4.40 -1.90 -13.57
C LYS A 98 -5.92 -1.89 -13.30
N ALA A 99 -6.43 -0.90 -12.57
CA ALA A 99 -7.86 -0.73 -12.30
C ALA A 99 -8.63 -0.18 -13.52
N GLY A 100 -7.94 0.25 -14.58
CA GLY A 100 -8.54 0.81 -15.79
C GLY A 100 -9.17 2.19 -15.58
N ARG A 101 -8.87 2.88 -14.48
CA ARG A 101 -9.42 4.20 -14.16
C ARG A 101 -8.55 4.96 -13.14
N PRO A 102 -8.70 6.28 -13.02
CA PRO A 102 -7.89 7.09 -12.11
C PRO A 102 -8.12 6.73 -10.64
N VAL A 103 -7.03 6.52 -9.89
CA VAL A 103 -7.04 6.49 -8.42
C VAL A 103 -6.63 7.87 -7.92
N LEU A 104 -7.54 8.53 -7.21
CA LEU A 104 -7.39 9.90 -6.77
C LEU A 104 -6.79 10.00 -5.37
N GLU A 105 -6.10 11.10 -5.09
CA GLU A 105 -5.78 11.50 -3.73
C GLU A 105 -7.06 11.91 -3.00
N PRO A 106 -7.29 11.46 -1.76
CA PRO A 106 -8.41 11.94 -0.95
C PRO A 106 -8.19 13.41 -0.56
N ASN A 107 -9.22 14.25 -0.69
CA ASN A 107 -9.20 15.65 -0.21
C ASN A 107 -9.33 15.74 1.33
N GLY A 108 -8.43 15.11 2.06
CA GLY A 108 -8.38 15.08 3.53
C GLY A 108 -8.04 13.69 4.08
N ASP A 109 -7.53 13.63 5.31
CA ASP A 109 -7.28 12.38 6.00
C ASP A 109 -8.55 11.86 6.72
N ALA A 110 -8.49 10.62 7.21
CA ALA A 110 -9.60 10.02 7.94
C ALA A 110 -9.96 10.83 9.21
N LEU A 111 -8.99 11.51 9.81
CA LEU A 111 -9.15 12.30 11.03
C LEU A 111 -9.97 13.58 10.78
N ASN A 112 -9.66 14.33 9.73
CA ASN A 112 -10.39 15.52 9.30
C ASN A 112 -11.85 15.19 8.97
N ARG A 113 -12.13 13.99 8.44
CA ARG A 113 -13.50 13.50 8.21
C ARG A 113 -14.24 13.17 9.51
N VAL A 114 -13.56 12.62 10.53
CA VAL A 114 -14.16 12.35 11.85
C VAL A 114 -14.53 13.67 12.55
N LEU A 115 -13.64 14.66 12.51
CA LEU A 115 -13.89 15.98 13.08
C LEU A 115 -15.05 16.69 12.35
N ALA A 116 -15.05 16.69 11.02
CA ALA A 116 -16.14 17.29 10.23
C ALA A 116 -17.50 16.57 10.37
N ARG A 117 -17.53 15.30 10.80
CA ARG A 117 -18.78 14.60 11.17
C ARG A 117 -19.28 15.04 12.54
N ARG A 118 -18.38 15.25 13.49
CA ARG A 118 -18.71 15.72 14.84
C ARG A 118 -19.32 17.12 14.81
N ASP A 119 -18.74 18.02 14.03
CA ASP A 119 -19.23 19.41 13.93
C ASP A 119 -20.61 19.49 13.26
N ARG A 120 -20.87 18.65 12.24
CA ARG A 120 -22.20 18.54 11.62
C ARG A 120 -23.26 17.95 12.55
N ALA A 121 -22.93 16.91 13.31
CA ALA A 121 -23.83 16.36 14.32
C ALA A 121 -24.13 17.37 15.44
N SER A 122 -23.16 18.23 15.77
CA SER A 122 -23.36 19.30 16.75
C SER A 122 -24.22 20.46 16.21
N ALA A 123 -24.14 20.76 14.91
CA ALA A 123 -24.95 21.80 14.26
C ALA A 123 -26.42 21.37 14.04
N GLU A 124 -26.67 20.08 13.78
CA GLU A 124 -28.03 19.52 13.62
C GLU A 124 -28.77 19.37 14.97
N GLY A 125 -28.04 19.32 16.09
CA GLY A 125 -28.61 19.23 17.44
C GLY A 125 -29.10 20.55 18.06
N THR A 126 -28.88 21.71 17.42
CA THR A 126 -29.26 23.03 17.97
C THR A 126 -30.49 23.65 17.28
N GLY A 127 -31.08 22.97 16.28
CA GLY A 127 -32.26 23.45 15.55
C GLY A 127 -33.62 23.08 16.15
N ALA A 128 -33.68 22.18 17.13
CA ALA A 128 -34.93 21.73 17.76
C ALA A 128 -35.21 22.49 19.07
N SER A 129 -35.32 23.83 19.00
CA SER A 129 -35.97 24.60 20.06
C SER A 129 -37.47 24.61 19.81
N PHE A 130 -38.19 23.83 20.62
CA PHE A 130 -39.65 23.82 20.70
C PHE A 130 -40.24 25.24 20.78
N ARG A 131 -41.25 25.50 19.94
CA ARG A 131 -42.36 26.40 20.26
C ARG A 131 -43.56 25.53 20.61
#